data_AF-A0A8S3EXA7-F1
#
_entry.id   AF-A0A8S3EXA7-F1
#
_cell.length_a   1.000
_cell.length_b   1.000
_cell.length_c   1.000
_cell.angle_alpha   90.00
_cell.angle_beta   90.00
_cell.angle_gamma   90.00
#
_symmetry.space_group_name_H-M   'P 1'
#
loop_
_entity.id
_entity.type
_entity.pdbx_description
1 polymer ?
#
loop_
_entity_poly.entity_id
_entity_poly.type
_entity_poly.pdbx_seq_one_letter_code
_entity_poly.pdbx_strand_id
1 'polypeptide(L)'
;MLKKHIVKATGLSTDSTNAPDLLAVTMAAYETITIDLERHARHDAEKFKERQYALFTGVQVHGPDGSDYCWLGKASLIINGVQSPLTLITNTVSSSRPGTATGGH
;
A
#
# COMPACT_ATOMS: atom_id res chain seq x y z
N MET A 1 16.63 -12.65 6.87
CA MET A 1 17.07 -11.31 6.41
C MET A 1 15.98 -10.25 6.65
N LEU A 2 14.73 -10.48 6.22
CA LEU A 2 13.60 -9.54 6.37
C LEU A 2 13.32 -9.07 7.81
N LYS A 3 13.27 -10.01 8.79
CA LYS A 3 13.01 -9.69 10.21
C LYS A 3 13.98 -8.66 10.81
N LYS A 4 15.28 -8.77 10.51
CA LYS A 4 16.29 -7.80 10.99
C LYS A 4 16.13 -6.43 10.33
N HIS A 5 15.71 -6.41 9.06
CA HIS A 5 15.54 -5.17 8.32
C HIS A 5 14.31 -4.39 8.80
N ILE A 6 13.18 -5.08 8.99
CA ILE A 6 11.94 -4.48 9.55
C ILE A 6 12.21 -3.91 10.94
N VAL A 7 12.76 -4.68 11.86
CA VAL A 7 13.05 -4.20 13.24
C VAL A 7 13.96 -2.96 13.23
N LYS A 8 14.98 -2.95 12.37
CA LYS A 8 15.90 -1.80 12.23
C LYS A 8 15.21 -0.57 11.62
N ALA A 9 14.32 -0.78 10.65
CA ALA A 9 13.64 0.30 9.94
C ALA A 9 12.47 0.89 10.73
N THR A 10 11.79 0.08 11.56
CA THR A 10 10.48 0.44 12.13
C THR A 10 10.45 0.47 13.65
N GLY A 11 11.50 -0.03 14.31
CA GLY A 11 11.59 -0.06 15.78
C GLY A 11 10.62 -1.04 16.46
N LEU A 12 10.00 -1.94 15.70
CA LEU A 12 9.05 -2.91 16.23
C LEU A 12 9.72 -3.87 17.23
N SER A 13 9.09 -4.01 18.40
CA SER A 13 9.52 -4.90 19.47
C SER A 13 9.57 -6.35 19.00
N THR A 14 10.66 -7.06 19.32
CA THR A 14 10.77 -8.51 19.11
C THR A 14 10.51 -9.31 20.37
N ASP A 15 10.18 -8.64 21.48
CA ASP A 15 9.85 -9.27 22.74
C ASP A 15 8.47 -9.94 22.65
N SER A 16 8.39 -11.21 23.01
CA SER A 16 7.13 -11.98 23.00
C SER A 16 6.11 -11.44 24.00
N THR A 17 6.54 -10.77 25.08
CA THR A 17 5.63 -10.16 26.06
C THR A 17 4.99 -8.86 25.59
N ASN A 18 5.56 -8.21 24.57
CA ASN A 18 5.05 -6.97 23.97
C ASN A 18 5.13 -7.06 22.44
N ALA A 19 4.70 -8.18 21.88
CA ALA A 19 4.74 -8.39 20.44
C ALA A 19 3.77 -7.42 19.75
N PRO A 20 4.21 -6.72 18.69
CA PRO A 20 3.33 -5.86 17.92
C PRO A 20 2.22 -6.67 17.26
N ASP A 21 1.05 -6.07 17.12
CA ASP A 21 -0.05 -6.68 16.38
C ASP A 21 0.29 -6.82 14.88
N LEU A 22 -0.44 -7.70 14.19
CA LEU A 22 -0.20 -8.00 12.78
C LEU A 22 -0.40 -6.77 11.88
N LEU A 23 -1.29 -5.86 12.25
CA LEU A 23 -1.52 -4.63 11.50
C LEU A 23 -0.29 -3.73 11.57
N ALA A 24 0.27 -3.52 12.76
CA ALA A 24 1.49 -2.75 12.97
C ALA A 24 2.67 -3.34 12.19
N VAL A 25 2.83 -4.67 12.20
CA VAL A 25 3.85 -5.36 11.40
C VAL A 25 3.62 -5.15 9.89
N THR A 26 2.37 -5.21 9.43
CA THR A 26 2.01 -5.03 8.02
C THR A 26 2.29 -3.61 7.54
N MET A 27 1.93 -2.60 8.34
CA MET A 27 2.17 -1.20 8.03
C MET A 27 3.67 -0.87 8.02
N ALA A 28 4.42 -1.39 8.99
CA ALA A 28 5.88 -1.33 9.04
C ALA A 28 6.54 -1.94 7.80
N ALA A 29 6.06 -3.11 7.35
CA ALA A 29 6.54 -3.74 6.13
C ALA A 29 6.22 -2.89 4.89
N TYR A 30 4.99 -2.37 4.80
CA TYR A 30 4.57 -1.47 3.72
C TYR A 30 5.46 -0.23 3.61
N GLU A 31 5.77 0.44 4.73
CA GLU A 31 6.65 1.60 4.75
C GLU A 31 8.05 1.25 4.25
N THR A 32 8.61 0.16 4.77
CA THR A 32 9.94 -0.33 4.41
C THR A 32 10.04 -0.65 2.92
N ILE A 33 9.08 -1.42 2.40
CA ILE A 33 9.00 -1.80 0.98
C ILE A 33 8.84 -0.56 0.10
N THR A 34 8.01 0.39 0.52
CA THR A 34 7.78 1.64 -0.22
C THR A 34 9.07 2.46 -0.34
N ILE A 35 9.85 2.59 0.74
CA ILE A 35 11.13 3.30 0.74
C ILE A 35 12.12 2.64 -0.22
N ASP A 36 12.25 1.32 -0.17
CA ASP A 36 13.16 0.57 -1.04
C ASP A 36 12.74 0.68 -2.51
N LEU A 37 11.44 0.59 -2.78
CA LEU A 37 10.87 0.74 -4.12
C LEU A 37 11.10 2.15 -4.69
N GLU A 38 10.84 3.20 -3.91
CA GLU A 38 11.11 4.59 -4.30
C GLU A 38 12.61 4.81 -4.60
N ARG A 39 13.50 4.19 -3.81
CA ARG A 39 14.94 4.24 -4.07
C ARG A 39 15.30 3.59 -5.41
N HIS A 40 14.75 2.42 -5.71
CA HIS A 40 14.97 1.73 -6.98
C HIS A 40 14.37 2.50 -8.17
N ALA A 41 13.18 3.06 -8.00
CA ALA A 41 12.52 3.87 -9.03
C ALA A 41 13.35 5.11 -9.38
N ARG A 42 13.90 5.83 -8.39
CA ARG A 42 14.80 6.97 -8.63
C ARG A 42 16.03 6.56 -9.45
N HIS A 43 16.68 5.46 -9.06
CA HIS A 43 17.84 4.96 -9.79
C HIS A 43 17.49 4.53 -11.22
N ASP A 44 16.34 3.89 -11.44
CA ASP A 44 15.86 3.54 -12.79
C ASP A 44 15.55 4.80 -13.62
N ALA A 45 14.90 5.80 -13.02
CA ALA A 45 14.56 7.07 -13.65
C ALA A 45 15.80 7.89 -14.07
N GLU A 46 16.86 7.88 -13.26
CA GLU A 46 18.14 8.52 -13.59
C GLU A 46 18.84 7.84 -14.79
N LYS A 47 18.76 6.50 -14.85
CA LYS A 47 19.44 5.68 -15.86
C LYS A 47 18.68 5.59 -17.18
N PHE A 48 17.36 5.52 -17.14
CA PHE A 48 16.49 5.26 -18.29
C PHE A 48 15.45 6.38 -18.44
N LYS A 49 15.94 7.58 -18.80
CA LYS A 49 15.11 8.79 -18.89
C LYS A 49 13.99 8.67 -19.92
N GLU A 50 14.12 7.80 -20.90
CA GLU A 50 13.11 7.54 -21.93
C GLU A 50 11.89 6.78 -21.40
N ARG A 51 11.98 6.11 -20.24
CA ARG A 51 10.87 5.33 -19.69
C ARG A 51 9.86 6.24 -18.99
N GLN A 52 8.60 5.93 -19.19
CA GLN A 52 7.48 6.58 -18.53
C GLN A 52 6.62 5.52 -17.86
N TYR A 53 6.44 5.64 -16.54
CA TYR A 53 5.67 4.68 -15.76
C TYR A 53 5.09 5.33 -14.51
N ALA A 54 4.02 4.73 -13.99
CA ALA A 54 3.45 5.09 -12.69
C ALA A 54 3.77 4.01 -11.66
N LEU A 55 4.01 4.44 -10.43
CA LEU A 55 4.26 3.58 -9.29
C LEU A 55 3.10 3.71 -8.31
N PHE A 56 2.48 2.58 -7.96
CA PHE A 56 1.43 2.52 -6.94
C PHE A 56 1.87 1.56 -5.85
N THR A 57 1.77 1.99 -4.60
CA THR A 57 1.99 1.14 -3.43
C THR A 57 0.71 0.99 -2.64
N GLY A 58 0.61 -0.06 -1.84
CA GLY A 58 -0.55 -0.31 -1.00
C GLY A 58 -0.41 -1.60 -0.21
N VAL A 59 -1.46 -1.93 0.52
CA VAL A 59 -1.59 -3.18 1.28
C VAL A 59 -2.75 -3.97 0.68
N GLN A 60 -2.46 -5.17 0.20
CA GLN A 60 -3.49 -6.12 -0.19
C GLN A 60 -4.07 -6.79 1.07
N VAL A 61 -5.39 -6.80 1.18
CA VAL A 61 -6.13 -7.39 2.29
C VAL A 61 -7.05 -8.47 1.75
N HIS A 62 -6.80 -9.71 2.16
CA HIS A 62 -7.64 -10.84 1.83
C HIS A 62 -8.82 -10.91 2.81
N GLY A 63 -10.05 -10.81 2.28
CA GLY A 63 -11.29 -10.89 3.01
C GLY A 63 -11.73 -12.32 3.34
N PRO A 64 -12.68 -12.48 4.27
CA PRO A 64 -13.14 -13.81 4.72
C PRO A 64 -13.90 -14.58 3.64
N ASP A 65 -14.55 -13.89 2.70
CA ASP A 65 -15.41 -14.49 1.67
C ASP A 65 -14.67 -14.71 0.33
N GLY A 66 -13.33 -14.80 0.38
CA GLY A 66 -12.49 -14.86 -0.82
C GLY A 66 -12.40 -13.54 -1.60
N SER A 67 -12.96 -12.47 -1.06
CA SER A 67 -12.83 -11.11 -1.58
C SER A 67 -11.41 -10.57 -1.39
N ASP A 68 -10.92 -9.77 -2.33
CA ASP A 68 -9.65 -9.06 -2.20
C ASP A 68 -9.91 -7.55 -2.13
N TYR A 69 -9.26 -6.89 -1.18
CA TYR A 69 -9.25 -5.44 -1.03
C TYR A 69 -7.84 -4.92 -1.19
N CYS A 70 -7.73 -3.66 -1.61
CA CYS A 70 -6.45 -2.96 -1.66
C CYS A 70 -6.60 -1.64 -0.92
N TRP A 71 -5.84 -1.48 0.17
CA TRP A 71 -5.62 -0.19 0.77
C TRP A 71 -4.53 0.52 -0.04
N LEU A 72 -4.93 1.54 -0.79
CA LEU A 72 -3.99 2.29 -1.61
C LEU A 72 -3.15 3.23 -0.74
N GLY A 73 -1.84 3.17 -0.96
CA GLY A 73 -0.84 3.97 -0.29
C GLY A 73 -0.41 5.15 -1.17
N LYS A 74 0.89 5.22 -1.48
CA LYS A 74 1.43 6.29 -2.32
C LYS A 74 1.26 5.99 -3.79
N ALA A 75 1.13 7.05 -4.59
CA ALA A 75 1.23 6.98 -6.03
C ALA A 75 2.23 8.04 -6.55
N SER A 76 2.99 7.69 -7.58
CA SER A 76 3.87 8.63 -8.27
C SER A 76 3.95 8.33 -9.76
N LEU A 77 4.31 9.34 -10.53
CA LEU A 77 4.50 9.28 -11.97
C LEU A 77 5.96 9.61 -12.27
N ILE A 78 6.57 8.81 -13.14
CA ILE A 78 7.93 9.01 -13.61
C ILE A 78 7.83 9.35 -15.10
N ILE A 79 8.26 10.56 -15.46
CA ILE A 79 8.32 11.02 -16.85
C ILE A 79 9.67 11.71 -17.06
N ASN A 80 10.39 11.33 -18.12
CA ASN A 80 11.66 11.95 -18.50
C ASN A 80 12.70 11.94 -17.36
N GLY A 81 12.70 10.86 -16.56
CA GLY A 81 13.54 10.70 -15.38
C GLY A 81 13.15 11.54 -14.16
N VAL A 82 12.01 12.26 -14.21
CA VAL A 82 11.50 13.06 -13.09
C VAL A 82 10.35 12.32 -12.42
N GLN A 83 10.48 12.07 -11.12
CA GLN A 83 9.42 11.51 -10.29
C GLN A 83 8.57 12.62 -9.68
N SER A 84 7.25 12.56 -9.86
CA SER A 84 6.28 13.47 -9.25
C SER A 84 5.21 12.69 -8.49
N PRO A 85 4.75 13.18 -7.33
CA PRO A 85 3.66 12.53 -6.59
C PRO A 85 2.34 12.65 -7.35
N LEU A 86 1.52 11.59 -7.28
CA LEU A 86 0.14 11.60 -7.75
C LEU A 86 -0.82 11.64 -6.57
N THR A 87 -1.88 12.45 -6.68
CA THR A 87 -2.97 12.45 -5.71
C THR A 87 -3.98 11.37 -6.10
N LEU A 88 -4.17 10.39 -5.23
CA LEU A 88 -5.21 9.39 -5.38
C LEU A 88 -6.56 9.97 -4.90
N ILE A 89 -7.58 9.88 -5.75
CA ILE A 89 -8.95 10.27 -5.39
C ILE A 89 -9.69 8.99 -5.01
N THR A 90 -10.11 8.88 -3.75
CA THR A 90 -10.95 7.78 -3.28
C THR A 90 -12.42 8.18 -3.46
N ASN A 91 -13.07 7.61 -4.47
CA ASN A 91 -14.53 7.69 -4.57
C ASN A 91 -15.10 6.71 -3.55
N THR A 92 -15.59 7.22 -2.41
CA THR A 92 -16.35 6.41 -1.47
C THR A 92 -17.64 5.97 -2.16
N VAL A 93 -17.67 4.77 -2.73
CA VAL A 93 -18.92 4.18 -3.23
C VAL A 93 -19.73 3.78 -2.01
N SER A 94 -20.62 4.68 -1.56
CA SER A 94 -21.68 4.33 -0.62
C SER A 94 -22.60 3.34 -1.32
N SER A 95 -22.44 2.04 -1.02
CA SER A 95 -23.42 1.05 -1.43
C SER A 95 -24.67 1.25 -0.57
N SER A 96 -25.60 2.11 -0.99
CA SER A 96 -26.95 2.08 -0.48
C SER A 96 -27.57 0.74 -0.89
N ARG A 97 -27.76 -0.13 0.10
CA ARG A 97 -28.50 -1.39 -0.05
C ARG A 97 -29.90 -1.04 -0.59
N PRO A 98 -30.34 -1.56 -1.76
CA PRO A 98 -31.72 -1.34 -2.20
C PRO A 98 -32.65 -1.99 -1.17
N GLY A 99 -33.56 -1.17 -0.62
CA GLY A 99 -34.53 -1.60 0.38
C GLY A 99 -35.38 -2.73 -0.17
N THR A 100 -35.46 -3.82 0.60
CA THR A 100 -36.44 -4.87 0.37
C THR A 100 -37.84 -4.28 0.54
N ALA A 101 -38.52 -4.04 -0.58
CA ALA A 101 -39.96 -3.81 -0.60
C ALA A 101 -40.65 -5.12 -0.21
N THR A 102 -41.07 -5.23 1.05
CA THR A 102 -42.05 -6.23 1.46
C THR A 102 -43.40 -5.81 0.89
N GLY A 103 -43.79 -6.44 -0.23
CA GLY A 103 -45.14 -6.39 -0.76
C GLY A 103 -46.11 -7.08 0.18
N GLY A 104 -47.28 -6.48 0.35
CA GLY A 104 -48.37 -7.01 1.15
C GLY A 104 -49.11 -8.15 0.47
N HIS A 105 -49.71 -9.00 1.30
CA HIS A 105 -51.01 -9.62 1.10
C HIS A 105 -51.67 -9.81 2.47
#